data_AF-A0A2E0VNI8-F1
#
_entry.id   AF-A0A2E0VNI8-F1
#
_cell.length_a   1.000
_cell.length_b   1.000
_cell.length_c   1.000
_cell.angle_alpha   90.00
_cell.angle_beta   90.00
_cell.angle_gamma   90.00
#
_symmetry.space_group_name_H-M   'P 1'
#
loop_
_entity.id
_entity.type
_entity.pdbx_description
1 polymer ?
#
loop_
_entity_poly.entity_id
_entity_poly.type
_entity_poly.pdbx_seq_one_letter_code
_entity_poly.pdbx_strand_id
1 'polypeptide(L)'
;MFSSLYPIAYLLTLGALTGWFYFRDNEQKAPLFRKVFFGALLAYVLCWLFASGSFSYKLAALLRELLLLALLPLLLSVFRKVTWAYIAFLVVSLISLKKWYFPELARTFPQEVLTEAVEVDEAAELLIEVREGHSLSEVQPILDRFNITATPAFTMAHPEATDLDDYYALDVPSANGELLHEVRAVLQENEAVEWLEANEKIFVGPEEATTARTTRSRFGLNDPGVSQLWGFEEMKVGEVVKFLANAEPKKQALIAILDTGVDAGHEDLAANYISTKKIYDTDRRGHGTHCAGIAGAVSNNGIGIASFSPNNKHVRITSIKVLNDSGFGSQRTIINGMLEAADRGADVLSMSLGGPSSDRQQRAYQKAVEYANKKGAIVVVAAGNSNRNARNYAPANTPGVITVTAVDTALNRASFSNTVEDLQWGVAAPGVAIYSAIPGSQYGLKSGTSMATPYVAGLVGILKSLNPTLTTEQAYRILNATGKKLKTGKKTGKLIQAGEAVRIGMRDEG
;
A
#
# COMPACT_ATOMS: atom_id res chain seq x y z
N MET A 1 -9.97 -21.61 5.71
CA MET A 1 -9.59 -22.97 6.22
C MET A 1 -8.96 -23.87 5.15
N PHE A 2 -9.55 -24.06 3.97
CA PHE A 2 -8.98 -24.97 2.95
C PHE A 2 -7.66 -24.45 2.34
N SER A 3 -7.51 -23.14 2.13
CA SER A 3 -6.26 -22.54 1.63
C SER A 3 -5.07 -22.69 2.61
N SER A 4 -5.32 -22.68 3.93
CA SER A 4 -4.27 -22.86 4.94
C SER A 4 -3.83 -24.33 5.10
N LEU A 5 -4.75 -25.26 4.81
CA LEU A 5 -4.44 -26.70 4.80
C LEU A 5 -3.79 -27.15 3.50
N TYR A 6 -3.85 -26.36 2.43
CA TYR A 6 -3.33 -26.71 1.11
C TYR A 6 -1.83 -27.08 1.10
N PRO A 7 -0.90 -26.27 1.65
CA PRO A 7 0.51 -26.61 1.65
C PRO A 7 0.80 -27.83 2.52
N ILE A 8 0.07 -27.98 3.64
CA ILE A 8 0.22 -29.11 4.56
C ILE A 8 -0.21 -30.42 3.86
N ALA A 9 -1.37 -30.41 3.19
CA ALA A 9 -1.87 -31.55 2.44
C ALA A 9 -0.94 -31.94 1.29
N TYR A 10 -0.34 -30.97 0.59
CA TYR A 10 0.66 -31.24 -0.44
C TYR A 10 1.91 -31.94 0.13
N LEU A 11 2.44 -31.46 1.25
CA LEU A 11 3.65 -32.03 1.87
C LEU A 11 3.42 -33.42 2.45
N LEU A 12 2.25 -33.65 3.05
CA LEU A 12 1.85 -34.98 3.49
C LEU A 12 1.76 -35.94 2.30
N THR A 13 1.19 -35.49 1.18
CA THR A 13 1.14 -36.28 -0.06
C THR A 13 2.55 -36.59 -0.59
N LEU A 14 3.43 -35.58 -0.67
CA LEU A 14 4.80 -35.72 -1.16
C LEU A 14 5.63 -36.65 -0.27
N GLY A 15 5.55 -36.46 1.05
CA GLY A 15 6.26 -37.29 2.04
C GLY A 15 5.75 -38.74 2.03
N ALA A 16 4.44 -38.94 1.95
CA ALA A 16 3.85 -40.27 1.88
C ALA A 16 4.24 -41.01 0.59
N LEU A 17 4.25 -40.31 -0.55
CA LEU A 17 4.69 -40.88 -1.82
C LEU A 17 6.18 -41.24 -1.79
N THR A 18 7.02 -40.35 -1.26
CA THR A 18 8.46 -40.61 -1.08
C THR A 18 8.71 -41.83 -0.19
N GLY A 19 8.01 -41.91 0.95
CA GLY A 19 8.10 -43.06 1.85
C GLY A 19 7.61 -44.36 1.21
N TRP A 20 6.53 -44.31 0.41
CA TRP A 20 6.04 -45.47 -0.33
C TRP A 20 7.08 -45.98 -1.34
N PHE A 21 7.71 -45.10 -2.12
CA PHE A 21 8.77 -45.50 -3.05
C PHE A 21 10.00 -46.08 -2.35
N TYR A 22 10.40 -45.51 -1.21
CA TYR A 22 11.53 -46.01 -0.43
C TYR A 22 11.27 -47.38 0.21
N PHE A 23 10.08 -47.59 0.75
CA PHE A 23 9.69 -48.85 1.41
C PHE A 23 8.99 -49.83 0.47
N ARG A 24 9.05 -49.65 -0.86
CA ARG A 24 8.26 -50.43 -1.82
C ARG A 24 8.37 -51.96 -1.68
N ASP A 25 9.53 -52.47 -1.25
CA ASP A 25 9.75 -53.91 -1.06
C ASP A 25 9.54 -54.38 0.40
N ASN A 26 9.10 -53.48 1.29
CA ASN A 26 8.81 -53.80 2.69
C ASN A 26 7.30 -54.08 2.84
N GLU A 27 6.95 -55.34 3.02
CA GLU A 27 5.56 -55.82 3.05
C GLU A 27 4.70 -55.19 4.17
N GLN A 28 5.32 -54.73 5.26
CA GLN A 28 4.60 -54.09 6.37
C GLN A 28 4.46 -52.58 6.20
N LYS A 29 5.49 -51.89 5.71
CA LYS A 29 5.54 -50.42 5.61
C LYS A 29 4.93 -49.89 4.31
N ALA A 30 5.09 -50.57 3.18
CA ALA A 30 4.54 -50.12 1.90
C ALA A 30 3.01 -49.92 1.92
N PRO A 31 2.20 -50.83 2.49
CA PRO A 31 0.75 -50.65 2.54
C PRO A 31 0.31 -49.45 3.39
N LEU A 32 1.06 -49.15 4.46
CA LEU A 32 0.80 -47.99 5.33
C LEU A 32 1.02 -46.68 4.57
N PHE A 33 2.21 -46.49 3.98
CA PHE A 33 2.52 -45.28 3.22
C PHE A 33 1.60 -45.09 2.01
N ARG A 34 1.18 -46.18 1.36
CA ARG A 34 0.16 -46.15 0.30
C ARG A 34 -1.18 -45.61 0.78
N LYS A 35 -1.68 -46.06 1.94
CA LYS A 35 -2.95 -45.56 2.51
C LYS A 35 -2.84 -44.07 2.88
N VAL A 36 -1.73 -43.68 3.52
CA VAL A 36 -1.47 -42.27 3.88
C VAL A 36 -1.40 -41.40 2.62
N PHE A 37 -0.77 -41.89 1.55
CA PHE A 37 -0.69 -41.17 0.28
C PHE A 37 -2.06 -40.89 -0.31
N PHE A 38 -2.93 -41.91 -0.46
CA PHE A 38 -4.26 -41.67 -1.04
C PHE A 38 -5.15 -40.80 -0.16
N GLY A 39 -5.03 -40.90 1.17
CA GLY A 39 -5.73 -40.01 2.09
C GLY A 39 -5.26 -38.56 1.99
N ALA A 40 -3.95 -38.33 1.97
CA ALA A 40 -3.37 -37.01 1.80
C ALA A 40 -3.65 -36.41 0.41
N LEU A 41 -3.62 -37.23 -0.64
CA LEU A 41 -3.96 -36.84 -2.01
C LEU A 41 -5.41 -36.40 -2.11
N LEU A 42 -6.34 -37.12 -1.49
CA LEU A 42 -7.75 -36.73 -1.43
C LEU A 42 -7.91 -35.38 -0.70
N ALA A 43 -7.27 -35.21 0.46
CA ALA A 43 -7.29 -33.95 1.19
C ALA A 43 -6.70 -32.79 0.37
N TYR A 44 -5.62 -33.05 -0.36
CA TYR A 44 -4.98 -32.10 -1.26
C TYR A 44 -5.90 -31.68 -2.41
N VAL A 45 -6.57 -32.64 -3.07
CA VAL A 45 -7.54 -32.37 -4.14
C VAL A 45 -8.76 -31.61 -3.61
N LEU A 46 -9.25 -31.94 -2.40
CA LEU A 46 -10.33 -31.19 -1.76
C LEU A 46 -9.91 -29.75 -1.46
N CYS A 47 -8.71 -29.54 -0.91
CA CYS A 47 -8.18 -28.19 -0.68
C CYS A 47 -8.05 -27.40 -1.99
N TRP A 48 -7.63 -28.05 -3.08
CA TRP A 48 -7.59 -27.46 -4.43
C TRP A 48 -8.98 -27.05 -4.95
N LEU A 49 -9.97 -27.95 -4.82
CA LEU A 49 -11.33 -27.72 -5.32
C LEU A 49 -11.96 -26.49 -4.66
N PHE A 50 -11.86 -26.41 -3.33
CA PHE A 50 -12.45 -25.36 -2.51
C PHE A 50 -11.56 -24.12 -2.34
N ALA A 51 -10.36 -24.11 -2.92
CA ALA A 51 -9.52 -22.93 -2.93
C ALA A 51 -10.13 -21.81 -3.78
N SER A 52 -9.91 -20.56 -3.34
CA SER A 52 -10.29 -19.35 -4.05
C SER A 52 -9.39 -19.14 -5.29
N GLY A 53 -9.96 -18.59 -6.36
CA GLY A 53 -9.25 -18.32 -7.62
C GLY A 53 -9.99 -18.83 -8.85
N SER A 54 -9.61 -18.31 -10.02
CA SER A 54 -10.18 -18.77 -11.30
C SER A 54 -9.78 -20.22 -11.58
N PHE A 55 -10.66 -20.97 -12.25
CA PHE A 55 -10.40 -22.37 -12.59
C PHE A 55 -9.11 -22.55 -13.39
N SER A 56 -8.81 -21.64 -14.33
CA SER A 56 -7.59 -21.67 -15.14
C SER A 56 -6.32 -21.52 -14.30
N TYR A 57 -6.34 -20.62 -13.31
CA TYR A 57 -5.23 -20.45 -12.38
C TYR A 57 -5.05 -21.69 -11.49
N LYS A 58 -6.15 -22.20 -10.93
CA LYS A 58 -6.17 -23.42 -10.12
C LYS A 58 -5.58 -24.60 -10.89
N LEU A 59 -5.96 -24.77 -12.14
CA LEU A 59 -5.47 -25.85 -12.99
C LEU A 59 -3.96 -25.74 -13.27
N ALA A 60 -3.45 -24.54 -13.56
CA ALA A 60 -2.02 -24.32 -13.78
C ALA A 60 -1.18 -24.62 -12.53
N ALA A 61 -1.65 -24.20 -11.35
CA ALA A 61 -1.01 -24.51 -10.07
C ALA A 61 -0.95 -26.01 -9.81
N LEU A 62 -2.07 -26.71 -10.01
CA LEU A 62 -2.17 -28.16 -9.85
C LEU A 62 -1.18 -28.90 -10.76
N LEU A 63 -1.08 -28.51 -12.04
CA LEU A 63 -0.15 -29.12 -12.98
C LEU A 63 1.32 -28.96 -12.55
N ARG A 64 1.71 -27.75 -12.15
CA ARG A 64 3.06 -27.46 -11.60
C ARG A 64 3.37 -28.35 -10.40
N GLU A 65 2.42 -28.48 -9.49
CA GLU A 65 2.58 -29.21 -8.24
C GLU A 65 2.61 -30.73 -8.44
N LEU A 66 1.80 -31.27 -9.37
CA LEU A 66 1.83 -32.68 -9.76
C LEU A 66 3.15 -33.08 -10.42
N LEU A 67 3.76 -32.19 -11.22
CA LEU A 67 5.08 -32.44 -11.82
C LEU A 67 6.15 -32.65 -10.74
N LEU A 68 6.20 -31.78 -9.73
CA LEU A 68 7.14 -31.91 -8.61
C LEU A 68 6.83 -33.12 -7.73
N LEU A 69 5.54 -33.41 -7.54
CA LEU A 69 5.08 -34.56 -6.76
C LEU A 69 5.49 -35.89 -7.41
N ALA A 70 5.57 -35.95 -8.74
CA ALA A 70 6.03 -37.13 -9.47
C ALA A 70 7.57 -37.20 -9.57
N LEU A 71 8.23 -36.07 -9.87
CA LEU A 71 9.66 -36.04 -10.19
C LEU A 71 10.54 -36.34 -8.97
N LEU A 72 10.21 -35.76 -7.81
CA LEU A 72 11.08 -35.87 -6.63
C LEU A 72 11.16 -37.29 -6.06
N PRO A 73 10.05 -38.01 -5.80
CA PRO A 73 10.09 -39.40 -5.36
C PRO A 73 10.77 -40.33 -6.38
N LEU A 74 10.60 -40.06 -7.68
CA LEU A 74 11.25 -40.81 -8.74
C LEU A 74 12.78 -40.67 -8.69
N LEU A 75 13.29 -39.44 -8.59
CA LEU A 75 14.72 -39.18 -8.47
C LEU A 75 15.31 -39.79 -7.19
N LEU A 76 14.60 -39.66 -6.06
CA LEU A 76 14.99 -40.29 -4.80
C LEU A 76 15.03 -41.83 -4.91
N SER A 77 14.13 -42.42 -5.69
CA SER A 77 14.08 -43.88 -5.87
C SER A 77 15.31 -44.46 -6.57
N VAL A 78 16.02 -43.67 -7.38
CA VAL A 78 17.28 -44.07 -8.03
C VAL A 78 18.36 -44.41 -7.00
N PHE A 79 18.40 -43.66 -5.90
CA PHE A 79 19.38 -43.83 -4.83
C PHE A 79 18.95 -44.80 -3.73
N ARG A 80 17.79 -45.45 -3.87
CA ARG A 80 17.19 -46.31 -2.83
C ARG A 80 18.12 -47.43 -2.33
N LYS A 81 19.01 -47.95 -3.19
CA LYS A 81 19.97 -49.02 -2.83
C LYS A 81 21.24 -48.51 -2.13
N VAL A 82 21.45 -47.19 -2.08
CA VAL A 82 22.65 -46.55 -1.52
C VAL A 82 22.21 -45.56 -0.44
N THR A 83 22.12 -46.04 0.81
CA THR A 83 21.48 -45.32 1.92
C THR A 83 22.07 -43.94 2.17
N TRP A 84 23.40 -43.77 2.10
CA TRP A 84 24.04 -42.47 2.33
C TRP A 84 23.71 -41.46 1.21
N ALA A 85 23.67 -41.91 -0.05
CA ALA A 85 23.35 -41.06 -1.20
C ALA A 85 21.88 -40.65 -1.19
N TYR A 86 21.00 -41.56 -0.78
CA TYR A 86 19.57 -41.27 -0.56
C TYR A 86 19.38 -40.21 0.52
N ILE A 87 20.03 -40.36 1.68
CA ILE A 87 19.94 -39.39 2.79
C ILE A 87 20.50 -38.03 2.35
N ALA A 88 21.65 -37.98 1.69
CA ALA A 88 22.24 -36.75 1.21
C ALA A 88 21.31 -36.01 0.22
N PHE A 89 20.75 -36.74 -0.75
CA PHE A 89 19.84 -36.15 -1.73
C PHE A 89 18.51 -35.71 -1.11
N LEU A 90 17.99 -36.47 -0.13
CA LEU A 90 16.79 -36.10 0.65
C LEU A 90 17.01 -34.79 1.42
N VAL A 91 18.15 -34.64 2.10
CA VAL A 91 18.49 -33.42 2.85
C VAL A 91 18.59 -32.21 1.92
N VAL A 92 19.31 -32.34 0.79
CA VAL A 92 19.43 -31.26 -0.21
C VAL A 92 18.06 -30.89 -0.78
N SER A 93 17.21 -31.88 -1.05
CA SER A 93 15.85 -31.67 -1.55
C SER A 93 14.97 -30.95 -0.54
N LEU A 94 15.04 -31.33 0.75
CA LEU A 94 14.30 -30.66 1.83
C LEU A 94 14.75 -29.20 2.03
N ILE A 95 16.06 -28.93 1.96
CA ILE A 95 16.60 -27.56 2.03
C ILE A 95 16.12 -26.74 0.83
N SER A 96 16.18 -27.31 -0.37
CA SER A 96 15.77 -26.64 -1.62
C SER A 96 14.27 -26.35 -1.61
N LEU A 97 13.45 -27.31 -1.21
CA LEU A 97 12.01 -27.14 -1.06
C LEU A 97 11.72 -26.03 -0.04
N LYS A 98 12.30 -26.10 1.16
CA LYS A 98 12.08 -25.10 2.22
C LYS A 98 12.46 -23.69 1.77
N LYS A 99 13.59 -23.53 1.08
CA LYS A 99 14.12 -22.21 0.70
C LYS A 99 13.39 -21.60 -0.50
N TRP A 100 13.07 -22.41 -1.52
CA TRP A 100 12.62 -21.89 -2.81
C TRP A 100 11.16 -22.22 -3.14
N TYR A 101 10.66 -23.37 -2.70
CA TYR A 101 9.35 -23.86 -3.14
C TYR A 101 8.24 -23.63 -2.12
N PHE A 102 8.52 -23.80 -0.82
CA PHE A 102 7.55 -23.58 0.25
C PHE A 102 6.96 -22.16 0.26
N PRO A 103 7.77 -21.08 0.11
CA PRO A 103 7.22 -19.73 0.03
C PRO A 103 6.26 -19.56 -1.15
N GLU A 104 6.55 -20.20 -2.28
CA GLU A 104 5.71 -20.17 -3.48
C GLU A 104 4.43 -20.99 -3.29
N LEU A 105 4.52 -22.20 -2.72
CA LEU A 105 3.38 -23.07 -2.41
C LEU A 105 2.41 -22.42 -1.40
N ALA A 106 2.94 -21.70 -0.41
CA ALA A 106 2.15 -20.96 0.57
C ALA A 106 1.43 -19.73 -0.05
N ARG A 107 1.91 -19.24 -1.20
CA ARG A 107 1.32 -18.12 -1.94
C ARG A 107 0.36 -18.57 -3.04
N THR A 108 0.34 -19.88 -3.39
CA THR A 108 -0.50 -20.44 -4.46
C THR A 108 -1.97 -20.13 -4.26
N PHE A 109 -2.52 -20.39 -3.07
CA PHE A 109 -3.86 -19.94 -2.74
C PHE A 109 -3.74 -18.92 -1.64
N PRO A 110 -3.98 -17.63 -1.96
CA PRO A 110 -3.94 -16.61 -0.95
C PRO A 110 -4.88 -17.03 0.17
N GLN A 111 -4.40 -16.98 1.40
CA GLN A 111 -5.27 -17.24 2.54
C GLN A 111 -6.48 -16.31 2.42
N GLU A 112 -7.68 -16.87 2.47
CA GLU A 112 -8.76 -16.15 3.11
C GLU A 112 -8.30 -16.00 4.54
N VAL A 113 -7.62 -14.89 4.76
CA VAL A 113 -7.40 -14.31 6.05
C VAL A 113 -8.81 -14.15 6.63
N LEU A 114 -9.21 -15.11 7.46
CA LEU A 114 -10.17 -14.85 8.52
C LEU A 114 -9.53 -13.69 9.27
N THR A 115 -9.98 -12.47 8.95
CA THR A 115 -9.57 -11.19 9.55
C THR A 115 -8.33 -11.36 10.41
N GLU A 116 -7.14 -11.24 9.80
CA GLU A 116 -5.89 -11.04 10.53
C GLU A 116 -6.28 -10.03 11.59
N ALA A 117 -6.15 -10.42 12.86
CA ALA A 117 -6.42 -9.52 13.96
C ALA A 117 -5.65 -8.25 13.61
N VAL A 118 -6.39 -7.16 13.30
CA VAL A 118 -5.78 -5.89 12.93
C VAL A 118 -4.76 -5.62 14.04
N GLU A 119 -3.47 -5.58 13.70
CA GLU A 119 -2.48 -5.26 14.72
C GLU A 119 -2.84 -3.87 15.24
N VAL A 120 -3.22 -3.80 16.49
CA VAL A 120 -3.69 -2.55 17.10
C VAL A 120 -2.49 -1.85 17.74
N ASP A 121 -2.48 -0.52 17.73
CA ASP A 121 -1.51 0.30 18.47
C ASP A 121 -1.48 -0.11 19.96
N GLU A 122 -0.30 -0.44 20.48
CA GLU A 122 -0.08 -0.89 21.87
C GLU A 122 -0.20 0.25 22.90
N ALA A 123 -0.29 1.50 22.45
CA ALA A 123 -0.41 2.67 23.31
C ALA A 123 -1.79 3.35 23.23
N ALA A 124 -2.67 2.89 22.35
CA ALA A 124 -4.04 3.37 22.21
C ALA A 124 -4.81 2.45 21.25
N GLU A 125 -5.52 1.46 21.79
CA GLU A 125 -6.10 0.39 21.01
C GLU A 125 -7.41 0.76 20.29
N LEU A 126 -8.22 1.60 20.93
CA LEU A 126 -9.57 1.91 20.43
C LEU A 126 -9.74 3.41 20.22
N LEU A 127 -10.58 3.74 19.26
CA LEU A 127 -11.09 5.09 19.01
C LEU A 127 -12.59 5.07 19.26
N ILE A 128 -13.07 5.93 20.15
CA ILE A 128 -14.50 6.15 20.37
C ILE A 128 -14.89 7.55 19.92
N GLU A 129 -16.05 7.67 19.30
CA GLU A 129 -16.75 8.94 19.07
C GLU A 129 -17.81 9.07 20.16
N VAL A 130 -17.75 10.15 20.93
CA VAL A 130 -18.82 10.49 21.89
C VAL A 130 -19.97 11.12 21.11
N ARG A 131 -21.20 10.73 21.44
CA ARG A 131 -22.41 11.25 20.79
C ARG A 131 -22.60 12.73 21.10
N GLU A 132 -23.08 13.49 20.12
CA GLU A 132 -23.43 14.89 20.29
C GLU A 132 -24.38 15.08 21.48
N GLY A 133 -24.07 16.05 22.35
CA GLY A 133 -24.84 16.34 23.57
C GLY A 133 -24.49 15.45 24.77
N HIS A 134 -23.68 14.41 24.59
CA HIS A 134 -23.10 13.61 25.67
C HIS A 134 -21.67 14.04 25.98
N SER A 135 -21.12 13.51 27.08
CA SER A 135 -19.73 13.76 27.47
C SER A 135 -18.99 12.49 27.84
N LEU A 136 -17.66 12.52 27.78
CA LEU A 136 -16.81 11.41 28.22
C LEU A 136 -17.09 10.99 29.68
N SER A 137 -17.61 11.91 30.52
CA SER A 137 -17.95 11.61 31.92
C SER A 137 -19.02 10.52 32.07
N GLU A 138 -19.88 10.33 31.07
CA GLU A 138 -20.90 9.28 31.05
C GLU A 138 -20.32 7.90 30.69
N VAL A 139 -19.15 7.88 30.04
CA VAL A 139 -18.39 6.67 29.71
C VAL A 139 -17.36 6.34 30.80
N GLN A 140 -16.96 7.33 31.62
CA GLN A 140 -15.94 7.19 32.67
C GLN A 140 -16.14 5.99 33.61
N PRO A 141 -17.37 5.64 34.07
CA PRO A 141 -17.57 4.45 34.91
C PRO A 141 -17.13 3.13 34.23
N ILE A 142 -17.26 3.03 32.91
CA ILE A 142 -16.77 1.88 32.12
C ILE A 142 -15.26 1.92 32.06
N LEU A 143 -14.68 3.10 31.77
CA LEU A 143 -13.23 3.27 31.68
C LEU A 143 -12.54 2.91 33.00
N ASP A 144 -13.06 3.40 34.12
CA ASP A 144 -12.54 3.12 35.46
C ASP A 144 -12.64 1.62 35.80
N ARG A 145 -13.76 0.97 35.44
CA ARG A 145 -13.96 -0.47 35.65
C ARG A 145 -12.88 -1.31 34.99
N PHE A 146 -12.43 -0.92 33.80
CA PHE A 146 -11.42 -1.63 33.02
C PHE A 146 -10.02 -1.00 33.10
N ASN A 147 -9.83 0.01 33.97
CA ASN A 147 -8.59 0.77 34.12
C ASN A 147 -8.09 1.41 32.80
N ILE A 148 -9.02 1.81 31.92
CA ILE A 148 -8.74 2.38 30.60
C ILE A 148 -8.46 3.87 30.73
N THR A 149 -7.40 4.34 30.07
CA THR A 149 -7.14 5.78 29.97
C THR A 149 -7.68 6.33 28.66
N ALA A 150 -8.44 7.41 28.71
CA ALA A 150 -8.95 8.12 27.54
C ALA A 150 -8.24 9.45 27.34
N THR A 151 -7.87 9.75 26.10
CA THR A 151 -7.26 11.02 25.70
C THR A 151 -7.90 11.52 24.41
N PRO A 152 -7.99 12.84 24.15
CA PRO A 152 -8.44 13.34 22.86
C PRO A 152 -7.65 12.69 21.71
N ALA A 153 -8.35 12.10 20.74
CA ALA A 153 -7.71 11.34 19.67
C ALA A 153 -7.05 12.25 18.64
N PHE A 154 -7.69 13.37 18.34
CA PHE A 154 -7.33 14.25 17.23
C PHE A 154 -7.15 15.70 17.69
N THR A 155 -6.30 16.43 16.96
CA THR A 155 -6.08 17.86 17.17
C THR A 155 -6.13 18.57 15.83
N MET A 156 -6.94 19.63 15.75
CA MET A 156 -7.09 20.48 14.57
C MET A 156 -7.22 21.95 14.98
N ALA A 157 -6.92 22.85 14.05
CA ALA A 157 -7.09 24.28 14.24
C ALA A 157 -8.56 24.73 14.17
N HIS A 158 -9.42 23.98 13.49
CA HIS A 158 -10.83 24.32 13.26
C HIS A 158 -11.79 23.17 13.64
N PRO A 159 -11.98 22.91 14.95
CA PRO A 159 -12.91 21.86 15.40
C PRO A 159 -14.34 22.08 14.89
N GLU A 160 -14.75 23.33 14.65
CA GLU A 160 -16.09 23.64 14.11
C GLU A 160 -16.36 23.08 12.70
N ALA A 161 -15.33 22.65 11.96
CA ALA A 161 -15.47 22.13 10.61
C ALA A 161 -15.68 20.60 10.56
N THR A 162 -15.56 19.91 11.70
CA THR A 162 -15.67 18.45 11.82
C THR A 162 -15.85 18.01 13.27
N ASP A 163 -16.68 17.01 13.52
CA ASP A 163 -16.83 16.39 14.85
C ASP A 163 -15.79 15.27 15.05
N LEU A 164 -14.52 15.60 14.82
CA LEU A 164 -13.37 14.74 15.15
C LEU A 164 -12.78 15.09 16.52
N ASP A 165 -13.11 16.25 17.07
CA ASP A 165 -12.81 16.63 18.46
C ASP A 165 -13.64 15.83 19.48
N ASP A 166 -14.74 15.22 19.06
CA ASP A 166 -15.53 14.26 19.84
C ASP A 166 -14.90 12.86 19.93
N TYR A 167 -13.75 12.64 19.26
CA TYR A 167 -13.06 11.36 19.32
C TYR A 167 -12.06 11.27 20.47
N TYR A 168 -12.08 10.13 21.16
CA TYR A 168 -11.11 9.78 22.20
C TYR A 168 -10.38 8.49 21.87
N ALA A 169 -9.06 8.51 22.09
CA ALA A 169 -8.19 7.36 22.01
C ALA A 169 -8.14 6.68 23.39
N LEU A 170 -8.45 5.39 23.41
CA LEU A 170 -8.52 4.58 24.62
C LEU A 170 -7.32 3.64 24.68
N ASP A 171 -6.57 3.70 25.77
CA ASP A 171 -5.47 2.79 26.11
C ASP A 171 -5.99 1.69 27.04
N VAL A 172 -6.02 0.44 26.54
CA VAL A 172 -6.59 -0.72 27.20
C VAL A 172 -5.46 -1.54 27.85
N PRO A 173 -5.35 -1.55 29.19
CA PRO A 173 -4.25 -2.22 29.87
C PRO A 173 -4.23 -3.71 29.57
N SER A 174 -3.08 -4.23 29.14
CA SER A 174 -2.90 -5.67 28.88
C SER A 174 -3.90 -6.23 27.86
N ALA A 175 -4.12 -5.50 26.77
CA ALA A 175 -5.01 -5.86 25.67
C ALA A 175 -4.74 -7.27 25.11
N ASN A 176 -5.37 -8.28 25.72
CA ASN A 176 -5.56 -9.59 25.12
C ASN A 176 -6.89 -9.62 24.37
N GLY A 177 -7.05 -10.57 23.46
CA GLY A 177 -8.22 -10.62 22.58
C GLY A 177 -9.56 -10.72 23.32
N GLU A 178 -9.60 -11.32 24.51
CA GLU A 178 -10.81 -11.47 25.32
C GLU A 178 -11.21 -10.16 26.02
N LEU A 179 -10.25 -9.47 26.65
CA LEU A 179 -10.50 -8.18 27.31
C LEU A 179 -10.95 -7.12 26.30
N LEU A 180 -10.29 -7.05 25.14
CA LEU A 180 -10.70 -6.15 24.06
C LEU A 180 -12.11 -6.45 23.57
N HIS A 181 -12.51 -7.73 23.53
CA HIS A 181 -13.86 -8.10 23.13
C HIS A 181 -14.91 -7.64 24.15
N GLU A 182 -14.65 -7.85 25.45
CA GLU A 182 -15.55 -7.40 26.52
C GLU A 182 -15.69 -5.88 26.55
N VAL A 183 -14.56 -5.15 26.52
CA VAL A 183 -14.54 -3.68 26.50
C VAL A 183 -15.34 -3.13 25.32
N ARG A 184 -15.16 -3.71 24.12
CA ARG A 184 -15.91 -3.31 22.92
C ARG A 184 -17.41 -3.53 23.09
N ALA A 185 -17.83 -4.68 23.61
CA ALA A 185 -19.24 -4.99 23.82
C ALA A 185 -19.90 -3.98 24.77
N VAL A 186 -19.26 -3.69 25.91
CA VAL A 186 -19.80 -2.75 26.91
C VAL A 186 -19.83 -1.31 26.39
N LEU A 187 -18.81 -0.87 25.66
CA LEU A 187 -18.78 0.47 25.07
C LEU A 187 -19.85 0.63 23.98
N GLN A 188 -20.09 -0.38 23.15
CA GLN A 188 -21.09 -0.32 22.07
C GLN A 188 -22.54 -0.23 22.57
N GLU A 189 -22.82 -0.72 23.78
CA GLU A 189 -24.14 -0.66 24.39
C GLU A 189 -24.39 0.67 25.13
N ASN A 190 -23.36 1.49 25.36
CA ASN A 190 -23.50 2.75 26.07
C ASN A 190 -24.07 3.85 25.16
N GLU A 191 -25.12 4.53 25.63
CA GLU A 191 -25.83 5.56 24.85
C GLU A 191 -24.96 6.78 24.51
N ALA A 192 -23.91 7.08 25.29
CA ALA A 192 -22.99 8.17 25.02
C ALA A 192 -21.95 7.83 23.94
N VAL A 193 -21.82 6.56 23.52
CA VAL A 193 -20.89 6.14 22.46
C VAL A 193 -21.65 6.09 21.14
N GLU A 194 -21.26 6.98 20.23
CA GLU A 194 -21.83 7.05 18.87
C GLU A 194 -21.11 6.08 17.92
N TRP A 195 -19.80 5.98 18.06
CA TRP A 195 -18.98 5.12 17.22
C TRP A 195 -17.83 4.51 18.01
N LEU A 196 -17.43 3.30 17.60
CA LEU A 196 -16.27 2.60 18.14
C LEU A 196 -15.53 1.89 17.00
N GLU A 197 -14.24 2.19 16.87
CA GLU A 197 -13.34 1.54 15.93
C GLU A 197 -11.97 1.24 16.53
N ALA A 198 -11.18 0.42 15.84
CA ALA A 198 -9.84 0.05 16.28
C ALA A 198 -8.84 1.10 15.77
N ASN A 199 -7.85 1.48 16.58
CA ASN A 199 -6.74 2.29 16.10
C ASN A 199 -5.74 1.40 15.36
N GLU A 200 -5.95 1.25 14.04
CA GLU A 200 -5.24 0.27 13.22
C GLU A 200 -3.75 0.63 13.04
N LYS A 201 -2.83 -0.34 13.19
CA LYS A 201 -1.44 -0.17 12.75
C LYS A 201 -1.35 -0.31 11.23
N ILE A 202 -0.69 0.64 10.61
CA ILE A 202 -0.36 0.67 9.19
C ILE A 202 1.16 0.50 9.06
N PHE A 203 1.56 -0.37 8.14
CA PHE A 203 2.96 -0.69 7.88
C PHE A 203 3.31 -0.49 6.41
N VAL A 204 4.47 0.11 6.16
CA VAL A 204 5.06 0.22 4.84
C VAL A 204 6.27 -0.72 4.72
N GLY A 205 6.11 -1.73 3.86
CA GLY A 205 7.13 -2.75 3.59
C GLY A 205 8.36 -2.21 2.83
N PRO A 206 9.51 -2.87 2.93
CA PRO A 206 10.66 -2.57 2.07
C PRO A 206 10.36 -3.08 0.66
N GLU A 207 10.35 -2.18 -0.31
CA GLU A 207 10.06 -2.52 -1.70
C GLU A 207 11.25 -2.19 -2.58
N GLU A 208 12.29 -3.03 -2.54
CA GLU A 208 13.46 -2.89 -3.41
C GLU A 208 13.19 -3.48 -4.79
N ALA A 209 13.59 -2.75 -5.81
CA ALA A 209 13.55 -3.21 -7.19
C ALA A 209 14.96 -3.25 -7.77
N THR A 210 15.25 -4.23 -8.61
CA THR A 210 16.63 -4.49 -9.05
C THR A 210 16.93 -4.03 -10.46
N THR A 211 15.94 -3.74 -11.30
CA THR A 211 16.16 -3.34 -12.70
C THR A 211 15.13 -2.33 -13.20
N ALA A 212 15.59 -1.15 -13.62
CA ALA A 212 14.79 -0.19 -14.36
C ALA A 212 15.07 -0.24 -15.86
N ARG A 213 14.03 -0.01 -16.65
CA ARG A 213 14.16 0.24 -18.09
C ARG A 213 14.72 1.65 -18.29
N THR A 214 15.77 1.79 -19.10
CA THR A 214 16.29 3.11 -19.49
C THR A 214 15.57 3.65 -20.73
N THR A 215 15.30 4.94 -20.76
CA THR A 215 14.76 5.66 -21.92
C THR A 215 15.86 6.43 -22.64
N ARG A 216 15.66 6.69 -23.94
CA ARG A 216 16.59 7.50 -24.76
C ARG A 216 16.28 8.99 -24.71
N SER A 217 15.04 9.36 -24.39
CA SER A 217 14.57 10.75 -24.35
C SER A 217 14.91 11.39 -23.02
N ARG A 218 15.42 12.63 -23.07
CA ARG A 218 15.59 13.49 -21.88
C ARG A 218 14.43 14.45 -21.64
N PHE A 219 13.41 14.43 -22.51
CA PHE A 219 12.19 15.25 -22.38
C PHE A 219 12.41 16.78 -22.29
N GLY A 220 13.60 17.27 -22.68
CA GLY A 220 13.99 18.68 -22.52
C GLY A 220 14.51 19.04 -21.12
N LEU A 221 14.78 18.04 -20.28
CA LEU A 221 15.33 18.17 -18.93
C LEU A 221 16.84 17.89 -18.94
N ASN A 222 17.62 18.62 -18.14
CA ASN A 222 19.08 18.48 -18.08
C ASN A 222 19.55 17.46 -17.02
N ASP A 223 18.64 16.93 -16.21
CA ASP A 223 18.94 16.09 -15.06
C ASP A 223 19.41 14.68 -15.49
N PRO A 224 20.56 14.18 -15.00
CA PRO A 224 21.20 12.96 -15.48
C PRO A 224 20.37 11.70 -15.25
N GLY A 225 19.56 11.64 -14.19
CA GLY A 225 18.72 10.51 -13.81
C GLY A 225 17.45 10.37 -14.64
N VAL A 226 17.08 11.37 -15.47
CA VAL A 226 15.86 11.35 -16.29
C VAL A 226 15.80 10.14 -17.23
N SER A 227 16.94 9.64 -17.71
CA SER A 227 16.97 8.43 -18.54
C SER A 227 16.53 7.15 -17.81
N GLN A 228 16.45 7.17 -16.48
CA GLN A 228 15.95 6.05 -15.67
C GLN A 228 14.46 6.18 -15.34
N LEU A 229 13.85 7.34 -15.63
CA LEU A 229 12.44 7.63 -15.35
C LEU A 229 11.54 7.10 -16.49
N TRP A 230 11.46 5.78 -16.65
CA TRP A 230 10.69 5.17 -17.74
C TRP A 230 9.23 5.62 -17.80
N GLY A 231 8.62 5.90 -16.64
CA GLY A 231 7.26 6.39 -16.53
C GLY A 231 7.02 7.72 -17.25
N PHE A 232 8.05 8.56 -17.40
CA PHE A 232 7.94 9.86 -18.05
C PHE A 232 7.56 9.73 -19.54
N GLU A 233 8.05 8.69 -20.21
CA GLU A 233 7.72 8.41 -21.61
C GLU A 233 6.24 8.03 -21.74
N GLU A 234 5.77 7.13 -20.89
CA GLU A 234 4.38 6.63 -20.93
C GLU A 234 3.34 7.65 -20.49
N MET A 235 3.72 8.59 -19.62
CA MET A 235 2.88 9.70 -19.17
C MET A 235 3.06 10.98 -20.01
N LYS A 236 3.86 10.92 -21.09
CA LYS A 236 4.10 12.02 -22.03
C LYS A 236 4.64 13.30 -21.38
N VAL A 237 5.59 13.18 -20.46
CA VAL A 237 6.13 14.33 -19.71
C VAL A 237 6.81 15.37 -20.61
N GLY A 238 7.34 14.96 -21.78
CA GLY A 238 7.85 15.92 -22.76
C GLY A 238 6.81 16.93 -23.26
N GLU A 239 5.51 16.62 -23.20
CA GLU A 239 4.44 17.59 -23.47
C GLU A 239 4.22 18.53 -22.28
N VAL A 240 4.30 18.01 -21.05
CA VAL A 240 4.22 18.82 -19.82
C VAL A 240 5.30 19.90 -19.83
N VAL A 241 6.56 19.53 -20.12
CA VAL A 241 7.69 20.47 -20.18
C VAL A 241 7.42 21.57 -21.20
N LYS A 242 6.87 21.23 -22.37
CA LYS A 242 6.52 22.21 -23.41
C LYS A 242 5.40 23.15 -22.98
N PHE A 243 4.34 22.62 -22.37
CA PHE A 243 3.20 23.42 -21.94
C PHE A 243 3.57 24.36 -20.78
N LEU A 244 4.38 23.88 -19.83
CA LEU A 244 4.77 24.66 -18.65
C LEU A 244 5.97 25.57 -18.89
N ALA A 245 6.68 25.47 -20.02
CA ALA A 245 7.84 26.32 -20.32
C ALA A 245 7.53 27.83 -20.21
N ASN A 246 6.31 28.23 -20.62
CA ASN A 246 5.86 29.62 -20.61
C ASN A 246 4.60 29.85 -19.77
N ALA A 247 4.11 28.82 -19.06
CA ALA A 247 2.93 28.96 -18.21
C ALA A 247 3.34 29.46 -16.84
N GLU A 248 2.78 30.60 -16.40
CA GLU A 248 2.97 31.07 -15.03
C GLU A 248 1.88 30.46 -14.14
N PRO A 249 2.24 29.84 -13.00
CA PRO A 249 1.25 29.33 -12.06
C PRO A 249 0.53 30.47 -11.34
N LYS A 250 -0.75 30.27 -11.00
CA LYS A 250 -1.52 31.19 -10.14
C LYS A 250 -1.05 31.13 -8.69
N LYS A 251 -0.48 29.99 -8.30
CA LYS A 251 0.23 29.80 -7.04
C LYS A 251 1.22 28.64 -7.12
N GLN A 252 2.19 28.62 -6.23
CA GLN A 252 3.02 27.44 -6.03
C GLN A 252 2.31 26.47 -5.08
N ALA A 253 1.82 25.34 -5.60
CA ALA A 253 1.03 24.38 -4.85
C ALA A 253 1.88 23.61 -3.83
N LEU A 254 1.39 23.42 -2.61
CA LEU A 254 2.10 22.70 -1.57
C LEU A 254 1.66 21.23 -1.51
N ILE A 255 2.56 20.30 -1.77
CA ILE A 255 2.33 18.85 -1.65
C ILE A 255 2.87 18.37 -0.29
N ALA A 256 1.99 17.87 0.57
CA ALA A 256 2.38 17.24 1.82
C ALA A 256 2.58 15.73 1.64
N ILE A 257 3.80 15.26 1.90
CA ILE A 257 4.15 13.83 1.92
C ILE A 257 3.91 13.31 3.34
N LEU A 258 2.81 12.59 3.53
CA LEU A 258 2.46 11.94 4.79
C LEU A 258 3.08 10.55 4.81
N ASP A 259 4.26 10.42 5.41
CA ASP A 259 5.08 9.22 5.29
C ASP A 259 6.06 9.07 6.48
N THR A 260 7.23 8.47 6.23
CA THR A 260 8.35 8.20 7.14
C THR A 260 9.27 9.40 7.39
N GLY A 261 8.87 10.59 6.93
CA GLY A 261 9.72 11.78 6.90
C GLY A 261 10.31 12.02 5.50
N VAL A 262 11.04 13.11 5.32
CA VAL A 262 11.80 13.42 4.10
C VAL A 262 13.17 13.91 4.50
N ASP A 263 14.24 13.44 3.86
CA ASP A 263 15.57 14.04 3.98
C ASP A 263 15.57 15.45 3.37
N ALA A 264 15.31 16.46 4.23
CA ALA A 264 15.23 17.86 3.81
C ALA A 264 16.56 18.41 3.26
N GLY A 265 17.68 17.76 3.59
CA GLY A 265 19.02 18.13 3.12
C GLY A 265 19.42 17.48 1.81
N HIS A 266 18.56 16.65 1.21
CA HIS A 266 18.85 15.97 -0.05
C HIS A 266 19.07 16.99 -1.18
N GLU A 267 20.18 16.86 -1.91
CA GLU A 267 20.60 17.82 -2.96
C GLU A 267 19.52 18.14 -3.99
N ASP A 268 18.72 17.12 -4.34
CA ASP A 268 17.66 17.19 -5.35
C ASP A 268 16.27 17.55 -4.82
N LEU A 269 16.15 17.83 -3.51
CA LEU A 269 14.89 18.20 -2.85
C LEU A 269 14.97 19.55 -2.16
N ALA A 270 16.13 19.89 -1.58
CA ALA A 270 16.27 21.00 -0.63
C ALA A 270 15.73 22.34 -1.15
N ALA A 271 15.95 22.66 -2.43
CA ALA A 271 15.46 23.91 -3.02
C ALA A 271 13.93 23.95 -3.20
N ASN A 272 13.28 22.78 -3.29
CA ASN A 272 11.82 22.68 -3.44
C ASN A 272 11.09 22.27 -2.15
N TYR A 273 11.84 21.97 -1.09
CA TYR A 273 11.30 21.50 0.18
C TYR A 273 10.94 22.66 1.13
N ILE A 274 9.90 22.49 1.95
CA ILE A 274 9.49 23.38 3.03
C ILE A 274 9.58 22.59 4.34
N SER A 275 10.50 22.98 5.22
CA SER A 275 10.50 22.46 6.59
C SER A 275 9.36 23.09 7.38
N THR A 276 8.53 22.24 7.98
CA THR A 276 7.44 22.65 8.87
C THR A 276 7.71 22.28 10.32
N LYS A 277 8.34 21.13 10.56
CA LYS A 277 8.90 20.71 11.85
C LYS A 277 10.17 19.90 11.62
N LYS A 278 11.19 20.13 12.45
CA LYS A 278 12.48 19.43 12.36
C LYS A 278 12.38 17.90 12.43
N ILE A 279 11.38 17.37 13.14
CA ILE A 279 11.14 15.92 13.23
C ILE A 279 10.67 15.29 11.91
N TYR A 280 10.14 16.09 10.98
CA TYR A 280 9.70 15.63 9.66
C TYR A 280 10.84 15.63 8.63
N ASP A 281 11.91 16.37 8.91
CA ASP A 281 13.03 16.64 8.00
C ASP A 281 14.10 15.53 8.01
N THR A 282 13.83 14.42 8.70
CA THR A 282 14.71 13.26 8.75
C THR A 282 13.93 12.01 8.40
N ASP A 283 14.49 11.22 7.48
CA ASP A 283 13.92 9.95 7.05
C ASP A 283 14.97 8.84 7.15
N ARG A 284 14.92 8.06 8.23
CA ARG A 284 15.83 6.92 8.40
C ARG A 284 15.41 5.69 7.58
N ARG A 285 14.16 5.65 7.13
CA ARG A 285 13.60 4.52 6.38
C ARG A 285 13.84 4.68 4.87
N GLY A 286 13.82 5.91 4.39
CA GLY A 286 14.03 6.30 3.00
C GLY A 286 12.80 6.16 2.10
N HIS A 287 11.63 5.86 2.65
CA HIS A 287 10.42 5.68 1.85
C HIS A 287 9.81 7.05 1.49
N GLY A 288 9.67 7.94 2.47
CA GLY A 288 9.08 9.26 2.25
C GLY A 288 9.97 10.17 1.39
N THR A 289 11.29 10.07 1.54
CA THR A 289 12.26 10.75 0.65
C THR A 289 12.10 10.31 -0.81
N HIS A 290 11.85 9.02 -1.03
CA HIS A 290 11.62 8.46 -2.37
C HIS A 290 10.32 8.97 -2.99
N CYS A 291 9.24 9.00 -2.20
CA CYS A 291 7.97 9.59 -2.62
C CYS A 291 8.07 11.10 -2.89
N ALA A 292 8.83 11.84 -2.08
CA ALA A 292 9.07 13.27 -2.28
C ALA A 292 9.79 13.53 -3.61
N GLY A 293 10.84 12.76 -3.94
CA GLY A 293 11.53 12.88 -5.22
C GLY A 293 10.60 12.69 -6.42
N ILE A 294 9.71 11.71 -6.37
CA ILE A 294 8.75 11.46 -7.45
C ILE A 294 7.76 12.63 -7.59
N ALA A 295 7.26 13.15 -6.47
CA ALA A 295 6.24 14.19 -6.47
C ALA A 295 6.77 15.56 -6.94
N GLY A 296 8.04 15.88 -6.67
CA GLY A 296 8.53 17.25 -6.79
C GLY A 296 10.03 17.44 -6.58
N ALA A 297 10.87 16.49 -7.02
CA ALA A 297 12.30 16.76 -7.20
C ALA A 297 12.54 18.05 -8.00
N VAL A 298 13.64 18.72 -7.64
CA VAL A 298 14.10 19.95 -8.27
C VAL A 298 14.52 19.63 -9.70
N SER A 299 13.75 20.06 -10.70
CA SER A 299 14.06 19.77 -12.09
C SER A 299 15.00 20.83 -12.68
N ASN A 300 15.75 20.44 -13.71
CA ASN A 300 16.70 21.26 -14.45
C ASN A 300 17.88 21.82 -13.63
N ASN A 301 18.25 21.16 -12.53
CA ASN A 301 19.40 21.56 -11.70
C ASN A 301 20.71 20.86 -12.10
N GLY A 302 20.65 19.91 -13.04
CA GLY A 302 21.81 19.17 -13.54
C GLY A 302 22.29 18.04 -12.62
N ILE A 303 21.51 17.69 -11.59
CA ILE A 303 21.78 16.60 -10.66
C ILE A 303 20.57 15.66 -10.61
N GLY A 304 20.76 14.46 -10.05
CA GLY A 304 19.63 13.59 -9.68
C GLY A 304 18.58 13.33 -10.76
N ILE A 305 17.32 13.41 -10.34
CA ILE A 305 16.11 13.12 -11.12
C ILE A 305 15.34 14.41 -11.41
N ALA A 306 14.14 14.29 -11.95
CA ALA A 306 13.25 15.42 -12.17
C ALA A 306 11.82 15.05 -11.77
N SER A 307 10.99 16.07 -11.60
CA SER A 307 9.55 15.93 -11.39
C SER A 307 8.78 16.43 -12.61
N PHE A 308 7.45 16.48 -12.52
CA PHE A 308 6.62 17.07 -13.56
C PHE A 308 6.71 18.61 -13.61
N SER A 309 7.37 19.27 -12.64
CA SER A 309 7.52 20.72 -12.60
C SER A 309 8.90 21.15 -13.12
N PRO A 310 9.05 21.47 -14.43
CA PRO A 310 10.36 21.64 -15.06
C PRO A 310 11.14 22.87 -14.57
N ASN A 311 10.46 23.87 -14.01
CA ASN A 311 11.04 25.14 -13.56
C ASN A 311 10.87 25.35 -12.05
N ASN A 312 10.36 24.35 -11.32
CA ASN A 312 10.13 24.36 -9.87
C ASN A 312 9.15 25.46 -9.38
N LYS A 313 8.45 26.17 -10.29
CA LYS A 313 7.49 27.23 -9.92
C LYS A 313 6.11 26.70 -9.51
N HIS A 314 5.75 25.50 -9.96
CA HIS A 314 4.38 24.99 -9.82
C HIS A 314 4.11 24.29 -8.50
N VAL A 315 5.08 23.54 -7.98
CA VAL A 315 4.89 22.71 -6.78
C VAL A 315 6.06 22.87 -5.83
N ARG A 316 5.77 22.80 -4.53
CA ARG A 316 6.75 22.59 -3.45
C ARG A 316 6.32 21.40 -2.61
N ILE A 317 7.27 20.84 -1.86
CA ILE A 317 7.00 19.68 -1.01
C ILE A 317 7.21 20.05 0.46
N THR A 318 6.36 19.54 1.34
CA THR A 318 6.63 19.44 2.78
C THR A 318 6.48 17.98 3.21
N SER A 319 7.08 17.61 4.33
CA SER A 319 6.83 16.32 4.98
C SER A 319 5.93 16.49 6.20
N ILE A 320 5.08 15.49 6.46
CA ILE A 320 4.50 15.23 7.77
C ILE A 320 4.76 13.76 8.10
N LYS A 321 5.60 13.54 9.12
CA LYS A 321 5.99 12.18 9.52
C LYS A 321 4.87 11.55 10.34
N VAL A 322 4.14 10.64 9.70
CA VAL A 322 3.07 9.82 10.32
C VAL A 322 3.49 8.37 10.49
N LEU A 323 4.63 7.97 9.90
CA LEU A 323 5.26 6.67 10.06
C LEU A 323 6.62 6.81 10.76
N ASN A 324 6.87 5.95 11.74
CA ASN A 324 8.15 5.91 12.46
C ASN A 324 9.29 5.36 11.58
N ASP A 325 10.50 5.30 12.13
CA ASP A 325 11.71 4.88 11.39
C ASP A 325 11.70 3.41 10.95
N SER A 326 10.80 2.61 11.54
CA SER A 326 10.56 1.23 11.13
C SER A 326 9.46 1.10 10.07
N GLY A 327 8.81 2.21 9.68
CA GLY A 327 7.73 2.23 8.68
C GLY A 327 6.33 1.96 9.24
N PHE A 328 6.14 2.06 10.56
CA PHE A 328 4.84 1.86 11.21
C PHE A 328 4.22 3.19 11.63
N GLY A 329 2.91 3.32 11.47
CA GLY A 329 2.11 4.37 12.10
C GLY A 329 0.75 3.81 12.48
N SER A 330 -0.02 4.53 13.28
CA SER A 330 -1.40 4.16 13.58
C SER A 330 -2.40 5.08 12.90
N GLN A 331 -3.63 4.62 12.74
CA GLN A 331 -4.75 5.40 12.21
C GLN A 331 -4.82 6.78 12.89
N ARG A 332 -4.66 6.83 14.20
CA ARG A 332 -4.61 8.07 14.99
C ARG A 332 -3.52 9.03 14.49
N THR A 333 -2.29 8.53 14.31
CA THR A 333 -1.16 9.36 13.86
C THR A 333 -1.32 9.85 12.43
N ILE A 334 -1.92 9.02 11.56
CA ILE A 334 -2.13 9.34 10.15
C ILE A 334 -3.22 10.41 10.02
N ILE A 335 -4.35 10.25 10.71
CA ILE A 335 -5.43 11.25 10.70
C ILE A 335 -4.95 12.58 11.26
N ASN A 336 -4.23 12.60 12.39
CA ASN A 336 -3.63 13.84 12.90
C ASN A 336 -2.69 14.49 11.88
N GLY A 337 -1.91 13.70 11.13
CA GLY A 337 -1.09 14.23 10.04
C GLY A 337 -1.90 14.81 8.89
N MET A 338 -3.06 14.22 8.55
CA MET A 338 -3.97 14.77 7.53
C MET A 338 -4.53 16.13 7.97
N LEU A 339 -4.99 16.22 9.22
CA LEU A 339 -5.50 17.46 9.81
C LEU A 339 -4.42 18.54 9.82
N GLU A 340 -3.21 18.20 10.28
CA GLU A 340 -2.09 19.14 10.30
C GLU A 340 -1.70 19.61 8.89
N ALA A 341 -1.69 18.72 7.89
CA ALA A 341 -1.41 19.12 6.50
C ALA A 341 -2.46 20.11 5.98
N ALA A 342 -3.73 19.81 6.21
CA ALA A 342 -4.84 20.66 5.78
C ALA A 342 -4.79 22.03 6.47
N ASP A 343 -4.51 22.07 7.77
CA ASP A 343 -4.39 23.31 8.56
C ASP A 343 -3.20 24.17 8.14
N ARG A 344 -2.14 23.54 7.64
CA ARG A 344 -0.98 24.23 7.05
C ARG A 344 -1.22 24.70 5.61
N GLY A 345 -2.41 24.47 5.05
CA GLY A 345 -2.75 24.88 3.70
C GLY A 345 -2.09 24.03 2.61
N ALA A 346 -1.82 22.75 2.88
CA ALA A 346 -1.40 21.82 1.84
C ALA A 346 -2.48 21.72 0.74
N ASP A 347 -2.04 21.75 -0.51
CA ASP A 347 -2.92 21.59 -1.68
C ASP A 347 -3.19 20.15 -2.04
N VAL A 348 -2.23 19.28 -1.74
CA VAL A 348 -2.30 17.84 -2.02
C VAL A 348 -1.72 17.09 -0.84
N LEU A 349 -2.46 16.12 -0.31
CA LEU A 349 -1.96 15.14 0.66
C LEU A 349 -1.61 13.87 -0.11
N SER A 350 -0.32 13.55 -0.18
CA SER A 350 0.16 12.32 -0.81
C SER A 350 0.41 11.27 0.27
N MET A 351 -0.38 10.19 0.25
CA MET A 351 -0.39 9.15 1.27
C MET A 351 -0.02 7.81 0.65
N SER A 352 1.27 7.48 0.68
CA SER A 352 1.81 6.21 0.19
C SER A 352 1.78 5.12 1.25
N LEU A 353 0.60 4.96 1.86
CA LEU A 353 0.35 4.11 3.02
C LEU A 353 -1.08 3.57 2.98
N GLY A 354 -1.31 2.51 3.74
CA GLY A 354 -2.64 1.94 3.93
C GLY A 354 -2.58 0.56 4.56
N GLY A 355 -3.66 0.16 5.20
CA GLY A 355 -3.79 -1.12 5.87
C GLY A 355 -5.11 -1.81 5.50
N PRO A 356 -5.22 -3.13 5.74
CA PRO A 356 -6.52 -3.81 5.69
C PRO A 356 -7.52 -3.07 6.58
N SER A 357 -8.73 -2.87 6.07
CA SER A 357 -9.81 -2.19 6.78
C SER A 357 -11.16 -2.78 6.37
N SER A 358 -12.22 -2.42 7.10
CA SER A 358 -13.60 -2.75 6.74
C SER A 358 -14.43 -1.47 6.59
N ASP A 359 -15.56 -1.55 5.88
CA ASP A 359 -16.48 -0.42 5.69
C ASP A 359 -16.96 0.20 7.03
N ARG A 360 -16.90 -0.57 8.13
CA ARG A 360 -17.18 -0.05 9.48
C ARG A 360 -15.99 0.76 10.04
N GLN A 361 -14.75 0.37 9.78
CA GLN A 361 -13.55 0.91 10.47
C GLN A 361 -12.94 2.16 9.81
N GLN A 362 -13.71 2.91 9.01
CA GLN A 362 -13.21 4.07 8.25
C GLN A 362 -13.87 5.41 8.62
N ARG A 363 -14.65 5.48 9.71
CA ARG A 363 -15.46 6.69 10.01
C ARG A 363 -14.57 7.89 10.32
N ALA A 364 -13.53 7.73 11.15
CA ALA A 364 -12.59 8.82 11.40
C ALA A 364 -11.78 9.22 10.15
N TYR A 365 -11.41 8.25 9.28
CA TYR A 365 -10.76 8.57 8.00
C TYR A 365 -11.68 9.38 7.09
N GLN A 366 -12.95 9.02 7.00
CA GLN A 366 -13.93 9.76 6.21
C GLN A 366 -14.03 11.22 6.68
N LYS A 367 -14.21 11.44 7.98
CA LYS A 367 -14.26 12.79 8.56
C LYS A 367 -12.97 13.58 8.26
N ALA A 368 -11.80 12.94 8.35
CA ALA A 368 -10.52 13.58 8.07
C ALA A 368 -10.34 13.94 6.58
N VAL A 369 -10.79 13.08 5.67
CA VAL A 369 -10.80 13.36 4.22
C VAL A 369 -11.77 14.50 3.91
N GLU A 370 -12.95 14.51 4.50
CA GLU A 370 -13.92 15.61 4.36
C GLU A 370 -13.35 16.94 4.86
N TYR A 371 -12.67 16.94 6.01
CA TYR A 371 -11.97 18.11 6.54
C TYR A 371 -10.92 18.65 5.57
N ALA A 372 -10.04 17.77 5.07
CA ALA A 372 -9.00 18.14 4.11
C ALA A 372 -9.60 18.70 2.80
N ASN A 373 -10.63 18.03 2.26
CA ASN A 373 -11.33 18.47 1.06
C ASN A 373 -12.03 19.83 1.26
N LYS A 374 -12.67 20.08 2.41
CA LYS A 374 -13.29 21.37 2.76
C LYS A 374 -12.25 22.50 2.86
N LYS A 375 -11.03 22.20 3.32
CA LYS A 375 -9.88 23.12 3.31
C LYS A 375 -9.28 23.32 1.91
N GLY A 376 -9.79 22.61 0.90
CA GLY A 376 -9.37 22.72 -0.50
C GLY A 376 -8.18 21.82 -0.86
N ALA A 377 -7.76 20.92 0.03
CA ALA A 377 -6.70 19.97 -0.22
C ALA A 377 -7.24 18.74 -0.95
N ILE A 378 -6.45 18.19 -1.88
CA ILE A 378 -6.79 16.95 -2.61
C ILE A 378 -6.04 15.77 -2.00
N VAL A 379 -6.75 14.74 -1.56
CA VAL A 379 -6.14 13.54 -0.94
C VAL A 379 -5.88 12.47 -2.00
N VAL A 380 -4.63 12.02 -2.11
CA VAL A 380 -4.18 10.98 -3.06
C VAL A 380 -3.57 9.82 -2.28
N VAL A 381 -4.10 8.61 -2.45
CA VAL A 381 -3.79 7.44 -1.60
C VAL A 381 -3.34 6.25 -2.45
N ALA A 382 -2.35 5.49 -1.95
CA ALA A 382 -1.95 4.23 -2.56
C ALA A 382 -3.04 3.15 -2.43
N ALA A 383 -3.29 2.37 -3.48
CA ALA A 383 -4.29 1.28 -3.43
C ALA A 383 -3.89 0.12 -2.49
N GLY A 384 -2.59 -0.06 -2.22
CA GLY A 384 -2.02 -1.17 -1.45
C GLY A 384 -1.41 -2.27 -2.34
N ASN A 385 -0.58 -3.14 -1.73
CA ASN A 385 0.32 -4.06 -2.44
C ASN A 385 0.02 -5.55 -2.18
N SER A 386 -1.25 -5.92 -2.00
CA SER A 386 -1.66 -7.28 -1.62
C SER A 386 -2.38 -8.06 -2.74
N ASN A 387 -2.51 -7.49 -3.94
CA ASN A 387 -3.32 -8.03 -5.04
C ASN A 387 -4.74 -8.39 -4.58
N ARG A 388 -5.36 -7.47 -3.83
CA ARG A 388 -6.74 -7.54 -3.33
C ARG A 388 -7.54 -6.34 -3.81
N ASN A 389 -8.83 -6.35 -3.52
CA ASN A 389 -9.68 -5.20 -3.78
C ASN A 389 -9.37 -4.08 -2.78
N ALA A 390 -9.01 -2.90 -3.26
CA ALA A 390 -8.70 -1.73 -2.45
C ALA A 390 -9.89 -1.23 -1.64
N ARG A 391 -11.13 -1.67 -1.94
CA ARG A 391 -12.32 -1.45 -1.09
C ARG A 391 -12.12 -1.93 0.35
N ASN A 392 -11.25 -2.92 0.57
CA ASN A 392 -10.96 -3.46 1.90
C ASN A 392 -9.69 -2.86 2.52
N TYR A 393 -9.26 -1.67 2.09
CA TYR A 393 -8.05 -1.01 2.56
C TYR A 393 -8.30 0.46 2.83
N ALA A 394 -7.93 0.95 4.01
CA ALA A 394 -8.05 2.36 4.39
C ALA A 394 -6.66 3.03 4.40
N PRO A 395 -6.55 4.32 4.03
CA PRO A 395 -7.64 5.21 3.60
C PRO A 395 -8.02 5.08 2.10
N ALA A 396 -7.53 4.05 1.40
CA ALA A 396 -7.72 3.89 -0.04
C ALA A 396 -9.20 3.74 -0.46
N ASN A 397 -10.05 3.23 0.42
CA ASN A 397 -11.49 3.03 0.21
C ASN A 397 -12.35 4.23 0.63
N THR A 398 -11.75 5.25 1.25
CA THR A 398 -12.49 6.38 1.82
C THR A 398 -13.08 7.26 0.71
N PRO A 399 -14.39 7.59 0.74
CA PRO A 399 -14.98 8.53 -0.21
C PRO A 399 -14.25 9.88 -0.18
N GLY A 400 -14.06 10.49 -1.35
CA GLY A 400 -13.40 11.79 -1.42
C GLY A 400 -11.89 11.76 -1.67
N VAL A 401 -11.28 10.57 -1.84
CA VAL A 401 -9.84 10.41 -2.18
C VAL A 401 -9.63 9.93 -3.60
N ILE A 402 -8.46 10.21 -4.18
CA ILE A 402 -8.00 9.62 -5.45
C ILE A 402 -7.10 8.42 -5.15
N THR A 403 -7.54 7.22 -5.51
CA THR A 403 -6.84 5.97 -5.20
C THR A 403 -5.99 5.51 -6.38
N VAL A 404 -4.72 5.20 -6.13
CA VAL A 404 -3.72 4.99 -7.19
C VAL A 404 -3.22 3.55 -7.21
N THR A 405 -3.40 2.89 -8.35
CA THR A 405 -2.82 1.57 -8.63
C THR A 405 -1.46 1.68 -9.33
N ALA A 406 -0.67 0.60 -9.25
CA ALA A 406 0.64 0.51 -9.89
C ALA A 406 0.59 -0.26 -11.20
N VAL A 407 1.28 0.25 -12.22
CA VAL A 407 1.58 -0.47 -13.46
C VAL A 407 3.07 -0.75 -13.61
N ASP A 408 3.37 -1.83 -14.32
CA ASP A 408 4.73 -2.23 -14.71
C ASP A 408 5.19 -1.57 -16.02
N THR A 409 6.45 -1.81 -16.38
CA THR A 409 7.08 -1.28 -17.61
C THR A 409 6.43 -1.79 -18.91
N ALA A 410 5.57 -2.81 -18.82
CA ALA A 410 4.80 -3.35 -19.94
C ALA A 410 3.33 -2.87 -19.91
N LEU A 411 3.01 -1.90 -19.03
CA LEU A 411 1.70 -1.31 -18.82
C LEU A 411 0.63 -2.31 -18.36
N ASN A 412 1.04 -3.41 -17.74
CA ASN A 412 0.13 -4.29 -17.03
C ASN A 412 0.01 -3.80 -15.58
N ARG A 413 -1.12 -4.06 -14.94
CA ARG A 413 -1.23 -3.89 -13.48
C ARG A 413 -0.12 -4.70 -12.82
N ALA A 414 0.66 -4.07 -11.95
CA ALA A 414 1.69 -4.77 -11.19
C ALA A 414 1.05 -5.93 -10.41
N SER A 415 1.74 -7.08 -10.36
CA SER A 415 1.18 -8.30 -9.76
C SER A 415 0.78 -8.14 -8.29
N PHE A 416 1.44 -7.23 -7.57
CA PHE A 416 1.14 -6.88 -6.19
C PHE A 416 0.04 -5.81 -6.04
N SER A 417 -0.21 -4.97 -7.05
CA SER A 417 -1.11 -3.81 -6.89
C SER A 417 -2.51 -4.27 -6.53
N ASN A 418 -3.12 -3.67 -5.51
CA ASN A 418 -4.54 -3.82 -5.29
C ASN A 418 -5.35 -3.27 -6.47
N THR A 419 -6.61 -3.69 -6.57
CA THR A 419 -7.54 -3.32 -7.63
C THR A 419 -8.56 -2.29 -7.16
N VAL A 420 -9.08 -1.48 -8.08
CA VAL A 420 -9.92 -0.31 -7.77
C VAL A 420 -11.29 -0.34 -8.48
N GLU A 421 -11.73 -1.50 -8.96
CA GLU A 421 -12.99 -1.63 -9.73
C GLU A 421 -14.24 -1.24 -8.95
N ASP A 422 -14.19 -1.33 -7.62
CA ASP A 422 -15.30 -1.02 -6.72
C ASP A 422 -15.12 0.32 -5.99
N LEU A 423 -14.14 1.13 -6.42
CA LEU A 423 -13.90 2.48 -5.92
C LEU A 423 -14.35 3.52 -6.94
N GLN A 424 -14.78 4.68 -6.43
CA GLN A 424 -15.29 5.76 -7.27
C GLN A 424 -14.18 6.42 -8.10
N TRP A 425 -13.05 6.73 -7.46
CA TRP A 425 -11.99 7.58 -8.01
C TRP A 425 -10.64 6.85 -8.10
N GLY A 426 -10.64 5.74 -8.86
CA GLY A 426 -9.44 4.93 -9.12
C GLY A 426 -8.69 5.33 -10.39
N VAL A 427 -7.38 5.54 -10.28
CA VAL A 427 -6.46 5.79 -11.42
C VAL A 427 -5.21 4.91 -11.32
N ALA A 428 -4.38 4.93 -12.35
CA ALA A 428 -3.13 4.17 -12.40
C ALA A 428 -1.93 5.07 -12.72
N ALA A 429 -0.78 4.75 -12.14
CA ALA A 429 0.49 5.37 -12.46
C ALA A 429 1.64 4.33 -12.42
N PRO A 430 2.81 4.63 -13.02
CA PRO A 430 3.98 3.77 -12.94
C PRO A 430 4.39 3.47 -11.50
N GLY A 431 4.52 2.19 -11.15
CA GLY A 431 4.85 1.77 -9.79
C GLY A 431 5.83 0.61 -9.69
N VAL A 432 6.46 0.17 -10.79
CA VAL A 432 7.49 -0.87 -10.78
C VAL A 432 8.82 -0.31 -11.26
N ALA A 433 9.88 -0.59 -10.50
CA ALA A 433 11.24 -0.14 -10.75
C ALA A 433 11.31 1.38 -10.99
N ILE A 434 10.81 2.13 -10.02
CA ILE A 434 10.78 3.59 -10.04
C ILE A 434 12.04 4.13 -9.38
N TYR A 435 12.80 4.90 -10.14
CA TYR A 435 14.03 5.55 -9.70
C TYR A 435 13.71 6.90 -9.05
N SER A 436 14.20 7.13 -7.84
CA SER A 436 14.01 8.40 -7.12
C SER A 436 15.05 8.59 -6.02
N ALA A 437 15.01 9.76 -5.39
CA ALA A 437 15.81 10.14 -4.23
C ALA A 437 15.68 9.15 -3.06
N ILE A 438 16.74 8.93 -2.32
CA ILE A 438 16.78 8.22 -1.03
C ILE A 438 17.74 8.99 -0.10
N PRO A 439 17.63 8.82 1.23
CA PRO A 439 18.38 9.63 2.19
C PRO A 439 19.89 9.63 1.97
N GLY A 440 20.53 10.76 2.29
CA GLY A 440 21.97 10.95 2.14
C GLY A 440 22.39 11.34 0.72
N SER A 441 21.53 12.07 0.00
CA SER A 441 21.76 12.50 -1.39
C SER A 441 22.10 11.33 -2.33
N GLN A 442 21.34 10.23 -2.17
CA GLN A 442 21.49 9.02 -2.95
C GLN A 442 20.21 8.78 -3.76
N TYR A 443 20.27 7.84 -4.71
CA TYR A 443 19.12 7.52 -5.56
C TYR A 443 18.98 6.01 -5.68
N GLY A 444 17.74 5.51 -5.72
CA GLY A 444 17.46 4.09 -5.68
C GLY A 444 16.15 3.71 -6.36
N LEU A 445 16.02 2.41 -6.63
CA LEU A 445 14.85 1.82 -7.26
C LEU A 445 13.91 1.22 -6.21
N LYS A 446 12.62 1.57 -6.29
CA LYS A 446 11.56 0.95 -5.49
C LYS A 446 10.36 0.56 -6.35
N SER A 447 9.55 -0.39 -5.87
CA SER A 447 8.33 -0.84 -6.57
C SER A 447 7.13 -0.94 -5.63
N GLY A 448 6.12 -0.11 -5.84
CA GLY A 448 4.90 -0.12 -5.05
C GLY A 448 3.81 0.73 -5.65
N THR A 449 2.57 0.54 -5.19
CA THR A 449 1.55 1.58 -5.30
C THR A 449 2.02 2.87 -4.62
N SER A 450 2.86 2.76 -3.59
CA SER A 450 3.57 3.87 -2.96
C SER A 450 4.42 4.74 -3.89
N MET A 451 4.96 4.17 -4.98
CA MET A 451 5.71 4.94 -5.99
C MET A 451 4.80 5.48 -7.09
N ALA A 452 3.63 4.86 -7.29
CA ALA A 452 2.63 5.34 -8.24
C ALA A 452 1.88 6.58 -7.71
N THR A 453 1.51 6.58 -6.42
CA THR A 453 0.81 7.68 -5.73
C THR A 453 1.47 9.05 -5.91
N PRO A 454 2.77 9.26 -5.65
CA PRO A 454 3.40 10.56 -5.75
C PRO A 454 3.47 11.11 -7.19
N TYR A 455 3.41 10.27 -8.23
CA TYR A 455 3.23 10.77 -9.60
C TYR A 455 1.89 11.47 -9.77
N VAL A 456 0.81 10.86 -9.26
CA VAL A 456 -0.52 11.46 -9.29
C VAL A 456 -0.55 12.72 -8.43
N ALA A 457 0.04 12.69 -7.23
CA ALA A 457 0.12 13.86 -6.36
C ALA A 457 0.87 15.03 -7.01
N GLY A 458 2.02 14.78 -7.66
CA GLY A 458 2.78 15.78 -8.41
C GLY A 458 1.97 16.38 -9.56
N LEU A 459 1.27 15.55 -10.33
CA LEU A 459 0.40 16.03 -11.41
C LEU A 459 -0.77 16.86 -10.89
N VAL A 460 -1.44 16.41 -9.84
CA VAL A 460 -2.54 17.14 -9.20
C VAL A 460 -2.04 18.45 -8.61
N GLY A 461 -0.83 18.48 -8.03
CA GLY A 461 -0.18 19.71 -7.57
C GLY A 461 0.01 20.73 -8.70
N ILE A 462 0.45 20.28 -9.88
CA ILE A 462 0.53 21.16 -11.07
C ILE A 462 -0.85 21.66 -11.47
N LEU A 463 -1.88 20.81 -11.49
CA LEU A 463 -3.24 21.25 -11.80
C LEU A 463 -3.75 22.29 -10.78
N LYS A 464 -3.45 22.12 -9.48
CA LYS A 464 -3.75 23.09 -8.42
C LYS A 464 -2.98 24.39 -8.56
N SER A 465 -1.76 24.34 -9.08
CA SER A 465 -0.96 25.55 -9.36
C SER A 465 -1.58 26.41 -10.46
N LEU A 466 -2.26 25.79 -11.43
CA LEU A 466 -2.95 26.44 -12.54
C LEU A 466 -4.38 26.85 -12.18
N ASN A 467 -5.05 26.05 -11.34
CA ASN A 467 -6.39 26.30 -10.81
C ASN A 467 -6.43 26.06 -9.29
N PRO A 468 -6.19 27.10 -8.47
CA PRO A 468 -6.18 26.97 -7.01
C PRO A 468 -7.49 26.46 -6.40
N THR A 469 -8.62 26.66 -7.07
CA THR A 469 -9.96 26.23 -6.62
C THR A 469 -10.33 24.83 -7.08
N LEU A 470 -9.46 24.12 -7.79
CA LEU A 470 -9.69 22.77 -8.27
C LEU A 470 -10.05 21.84 -7.10
N THR A 471 -11.19 21.16 -7.22
CA THR A 471 -11.68 20.17 -6.25
C THR A 471 -11.17 18.77 -6.58
N THR A 472 -11.24 17.86 -5.61
CA THR A 472 -10.84 16.46 -5.80
C THR A 472 -11.63 15.77 -6.92
N GLU A 473 -12.94 16.03 -7.01
CA GLU A 473 -13.78 15.49 -8.08
C GLU A 473 -13.34 16.02 -9.46
N GLN A 474 -13.09 17.32 -9.58
CA GLN A 474 -12.65 17.93 -10.84
C GLN A 474 -11.28 17.38 -11.26
N ALA A 475 -10.34 17.27 -10.32
CA ALA A 475 -9.04 16.67 -10.58
C ALA A 475 -9.19 15.21 -11.07
N TYR A 476 -9.99 14.38 -10.40
CA TYR A 476 -10.27 13.02 -10.85
C TYR A 476 -10.90 13.00 -12.25
N ARG A 477 -11.87 13.87 -12.53
CA ARG A 477 -12.50 13.97 -13.86
C ARG A 477 -11.47 14.27 -14.94
N ILE A 478 -10.52 15.18 -14.71
CA ILE A 478 -9.42 15.47 -15.65
C ILE A 478 -8.54 14.22 -15.84
N LEU A 479 -8.09 13.59 -14.75
CA LEU A 479 -7.22 12.40 -14.80
C LEU A 479 -7.90 11.23 -15.52
N ASN A 480 -9.19 11.01 -15.27
CA ASN A 480 -9.96 9.93 -15.87
C ASN A 480 -10.32 10.25 -17.33
N ALA A 481 -10.63 11.50 -17.68
CA ALA A 481 -10.94 11.88 -19.06
C ALA A 481 -9.72 11.73 -19.98
N THR A 482 -8.55 12.13 -19.50
CA THR A 482 -7.28 12.12 -20.25
C THR A 482 -6.56 10.77 -20.20
N GLY A 483 -6.86 9.93 -19.21
CA GLY A 483 -6.15 8.70 -18.95
C GLY A 483 -6.18 7.68 -20.10
N LYS A 484 -5.06 7.00 -20.30
CA LYS A 484 -4.90 5.89 -21.26
C LYS A 484 -5.57 4.63 -20.70
N LYS A 485 -6.47 4.04 -21.49
CA LYS A 485 -7.12 2.76 -21.14
C LYS A 485 -6.08 1.64 -21.13
N LEU A 486 -6.12 0.81 -20.08
CA LEU A 486 -5.24 -0.34 -19.89
C LEU A 486 -5.99 -1.65 -20.14
N LYS A 487 -5.26 -2.75 -20.40
CA LYS A 487 -5.83 -4.08 -20.67
C LYS A 487 -6.71 -4.60 -19.55
N THR A 488 -6.33 -4.33 -18.30
CA THR A 488 -7.03 -4.75 -17.08
C THR A 488 -8.25 -3.87 -16.74
N GLY A 489 -8.50 -2.82 -17.51
CA GLY A 489 -9.72 -2.02 -17.46
C GLY A 489 -9.99 -1.42 -16.07
N LYS A 490 -11.24 -1.56 -15.61
CA LYS A 490 -11.71 -0.98 -14.34
C LYS A 490 -10.90 -1.43 -13.12
N LYS A 491 -10.33 -2.64 -13.13
CA LYS A 491 -9.53 -3.16 -12.00
C LYS A 491 -8.29 -2.32 -11.70
N THR A 492 -7.76 -1.64 -12.71
CA THR A 492 -6.55 -0.81 -12.58
C THR A 492 -6.90 0.67 -12.63
N GLY A 493 -8.03 1.03 -13.25
CA GLY A 493 -8.25 2.41 -13.65
C GLY A 493 -7.42 2.75 -14.89
N LYS A 494 -7.49 4.01 -15.31
CA LYS A 494 -6.73 4.48 -16.47
C LYS A 494 -5.36 5.00 -16.03
N LEU A 495 -4.35 4.76 -16.87
CA LEU A 495 -3.03 5.33 -16.67
C LEU A 495 -3.09 6.84 -16.91
N ILE A 496 -2.67 7.64 -15.93
CA ILE A 496 -2.65 9.10 -16.06
C ILE A 496 -1.82 9.52 -17.29
N GLN A 497 -2.25 10.59 -17.96
CA GLN A 497 -1.54 11.19 -19.10
C GLN A 497 -1.22 12.64 -18.74
N ALA A 498 -0.03 12.85 -18.17
CA ALA A 498 0.35 14.14 -17.57
C ALA A 498 0.30 15.29 -18.59
N GLY A 499 0.81 15.08 -19.79
CA GLY A 499 0.79 16.10 -20.86
C GLY A 499 -0.62 16.59 -21.18
N GLU A 500 -1.54 15.65 -21.41
CA GLU A 500 -2.92 15.95 -21.76
C GLU A 500 -3.71 16.55 -20.58
N ALA A 501 -3.47 16.07 -19.35
CA ALA A 501 -4.08 16.63 -18.15
C ALA A 501 -3.70 18.09 -17.93
N VAL A 502 -2.41 18.43 -18.08
CA VAL A 502 -1.92 19.81 -18.00
C VAL A 502 -2.52 20.68 -19.11
N ARG A 503 -2.61 20.14 -20.34
CA ARG A 503 -3.26 20.84 -21.47
C ARG A 503 -4.72 21.20 -21.19
N ILE A 504 -5.46 20.37 -20.46
CA ILE A 504 -6.83 20.69 -20.03
C ILE A 504 -6.82 21.69 -18.88
N GLY A 505 -5.97 21.50 -17.87
CA GLY A 505 -5.86 22.41 -16.74
C GLY A 505 -5.51 23.86 -17.11
N MET A 506 -4.81 24.06 -18.24
CA MET A 506 -4.53 25.39 -18.80
C MET A 506 -5.71 26.00 -19.59
N ARG A 507 -6.72 25.23 -19.98
CA ARG A 507 -7.86 25.71 -20.80
C ARG A 507 -9.07 26.13 -19.97
N ASP A 508 -9.23 25.62 -18.75
CA ASP A 508 -10.33 25.97 -17.84
C ASP A 508 -10.15 27.39 -17.23
N GLU A 509 -9.55 28.31 -17.98
CA GLU A 509 -9.38 29.74 -17.67
C GLU A 509 -10.51 30.63 -18.21
N GLY A 510 -11.67 30.04 -18.55
CA GLY A 510 -12.82 30.76 -19.10
C GLY A 510 -14.15 30.31 -18.54
#